data_AF-A0A8P4KLJ7-F1
#
_entry.id   AF-A0A8P4KLJ7-F1
#
_cell.length_a   1.000
_cell.length_b   1.000
_cell.length_c   1.000
_cell.angle_alpha   90.00
_cell.angle_beta   90.00
_cell.angle_gamma   90.00
#
_symmetry.space_group_name_H-M   'P 1'
#
loop_
_entity.id
_entity.type
_entity.pdbx_description
1 polymer ?
#
loop_
_entity_poly.entity_id
_entity_poly.type
_entity_poly.pdbx_seq_one_letter_code
_entity_poly.pdbx_strand_id
1 'polypeptide(L)'
;MGNLIKVLGKDLENCPHFFLDFENAQPTEAETAVWNQVSAVLEEAHGILAELQSYNGAGQEIREAIQNPGDLALQEKAWNAVCPLVAKLKRFYEFSLRLENALRSLLEALTSPPYAPMQHLEREQALAKQFAEILHFTLSFDELKMTNPAIQNDFSYYRRTISRNRLNNQQLEAENEVNNEMANRMSLFYAEATPMLKTLSNATTKFVSENKTLPIEDTTDCLSTMACVCRVMLETPEYRCRFTNTDTMLFCMRVMVGVIILYDHVHPVGAFAKTSKIDVSTNISVISAEYAQSISFKSRLDLTFNKKQSCHPPLQRRLV
;
A
#
# COMPACT_ATOMS: atom_id res chain seq x y z
N MET A 1 -39.14 -3.79 13.50
CA MET A 1 -37.69 -3.45 13.44
C MET A 1 -36.82 -4.43 14.27
N GLY A 2 -37.13 -5.74 14.28
CA GLY A 2 -36.38 -6.74 15.10
C GLY A 2 -35.60 -7.79 14.33
N ASN A 3 -35.68 -7.79 12.99
CA ASN A 3 -35.07 -8.85 12.15
C ASN A 3 -33.74 -8.47 11.48
N LEU A 4 -33.38 -7.18 11.37
CA LEU A 4 -32.08 -6.80 10.80
C LEU A 4 -30.91 -6.98 11.79
N ILE A 5 -31.13 -6.67 13.08
CA ILE A 5 -30.09 -6.78 14.12
C ILE A 5 -29.69 -8.26 14.35
N LYS A 6 -30.63 -9.21 14.19
CA LYS A 6 -30.35 -10.65 14.28
C LYS A 6 -29.59 -11.24 13.09
N VAL A 7 -29.57 -10.55 11.94
CA VAL A 7 -28.79 -10.99 10.77
C VAL A 7 -27.37 -10.46 10.88
N LEU A 8 -27.18 -9.19 11.27
CA LEU A 8 -25.86 -8.60 11.54
C LEU A 8 -25.13 -9.29 12.70
N GLY A 9 -25.86 -9.72 13.74
CA GLY A 9 -25.26 -10.40 14.89
C GLY A 9 -24.70 -11.79 14.59
N LYS A 10 -25.27 -12.53 13.64
CA LYS A 10 -24.81 -13.90 13.30
C LYS A 10 -23.50 -13.91 12.51
N ASP A 11 -23.23 -12.87 11.73
CA ASP A 11 -22.01 -12.77 10.92
C ASP A 11 -20.80 -12.27 11.73
N LEU A 12 -21.03 -11.74 12.94
CA LEU A 12 -19.98 -11.41 13.91
C LEU A 12 -19.61 -12.61 14.80
N GLU A 13 -20.51 -13.59 15.00
CA GLU A 13 -20.26 -14.78 15.86
C GLU A 13 -19.07 -15.64 15.40
N ASN A 14 -18.76 -15.64 14.10
CA ASN A 14 -17.62 -16.38 13.53
C ASN A 14 -16.33 -15.55 13.48
N CYS A 15 -16.39 -14.29 13.91
CA CYS A 15 -15.27 -13.37 13.91
C CYS A 15 -14.63 -13.33 15.30
N PRO A 16 -13.30 -13.39 15.43
CA PRO A 16 -12.67 -13.25 16.72
C PRO A 16 -12.98 -11.90 17.38
N HIS A 17 -13.39 -11.96 18.64
CA HIS A 17 -13.79 -10.80 19.42
C HIS A 17 -12.66 -10.32 20.32
N PHE A 18 -11.65 -9.66 19.73
CA PHE A 18 -10.63 -8.92 20.47
C PHE A 18 -10.41 -7.54 19.83
N PHE A 19 -9.71 -6.67 20.56
CA PHE A 19 -9.40 -5.31 20.14
C PHE A 19 -7.91 -5.20 19.80
N LEU A 20 -7.61 -4.66 18.61
CA LEU A 20 -6.25 -4.28 18.22
C LEU A 20 -6.04 -2.81 18.57
N ASP A 21 -5.16 -2.54 19.53
CA ASP A 21 -4.89 -1.18 19.96
C ASP A 21 -3.95 -0.45 19.00
N PHE A 22 -4.52 0.10 17.93
CA PHE A 22 -3.77 0.92 16.98
C PHE A 22 -3.23 2.24 17.58
N GLU A 23 -3.75 2.70 18.72
CA GLU A 23 -3.33 3.95 19.32
C GLU A 23 -2.12 3.74 20.24
N ASN A 24 -2.20 2.78 21.17
CA ASN A 24 -1.27 2.70 22.29
C ASN A 24 -0.44 1.40 22.38
N ALA A 25 -0.62 0.42 21.50
CA ALA A 25 0.15 -0.83 21.55
C ALA A 25 1.66 -0.58 21.62
N GLN A 26 2.30 -1.20 22.61
CA GLN A 26 3.74 -1.16 22.86
C GLN A 26 4.35 -2.54 22.65
N PRO A 27 5.59 -2.63 22.13
CA PRO A 27 6.22 -3.93 21.89
C PRO A 27 6.52 -4.65 23.19
N THR A 28 6.25 -5.96 23.20
CA THR A 28 6.79 -6.89 24.19
C THR A 28 8.28 -7.15 23.93
N GLU A 29 8.96 -7.80 24.89
CA GLU A 29 10.36 -8.21 24.74
C GLU A 29 10.57 -9.11 23.50
N ALA A 30 9.62 -10.00 23.21
CA ALA A 30 9.66 -10.88 22.05
C ALA A 30 9.53 -10.11 20.71
N GLU A 31 8.75 -9.03 20.70
CA GLU A 31 8.52 -8.22 19.50
C GLU A 31 9.65 -7.22 19.23
N THR A 32 10.40 -6.82 20.27
CA THR A 32 11.29 -5.65 20.25
C THR A 32 12.28 -5.66 19.07
N ALA A 33 12.84 -6.81 18.72
CA ALA A 33 13.82 -6.91 17.63
C ALA A 33 13.19 -6.57 16.26
N VAL A 34 12.07 -7.23 15.92
CA VAL A 34 11.33 -6.99 14.67
C VAL A 34 10.74 -5.59 14.69
N TRP A 35 10.19 -5.18 15.84
CA TRP A 35 9.58 -3.87 16.00
C TRP A 35 10.57 -2.74 15.72
N ASN A 36 11.79 -2.79 16.27
CA ASN A 36 12.82 -1.77 16.01
C ASN A 36 13.21 -1.69 14.53
N GLN A 37 13.35 -2.85 13.87
CA GLN A 37 13.69 -2.90 12.44
C GLN A 37 12.61 -2.22 11.60
N VAL A 38 11.34 -2.50 11.89
CA VAL A 38 10.20 -1.96 11.14
C VAL A 38 9.94 -0.49 11.48
N SER A 39 10.13 -0.09 12.75
CA SER A 39 10.01 1.31 13.20
C SER A 39 10.95 2.21 12.42
N ALA A 40 12.20 1.80 12.20
CA ALA A 40 13.16 2.59 11.40
C ALA A 40 12.70 2.81 9.94
N VAL A 41 11.88 1.93 9.38
CA VAL A 41 11.28 2.11 8.05
C VAL A 41 10.04 3.02 8.13
N LEU A 42 9.20 2.86 9.14
CA LEU A 42 7.99 3.67 9.35
C LEU A 42 8.30 5.12 9.74
N GLU A 43 9.39 5.38 10.45
CA GLU A 43 9.87 6.74 10.72
C GLU A 43 10.21 7.48 9.41
N GLU A 44 10.89 6.81 8.48
CA GLU A 44 11.20 7.38 7.16
C GLU A 44 9.94 7.56 6.29
N ALA A 45 8.94 6.69 6.45
CA ALA A 45 7.70 6.71 5.66
C ALA A 45 6.98 8.07 5.69
N HIS A 46 7.00 8.76 6.84
CA HIS A 46 6.43 10.10 6.99
C HIS A 46 7.11 11.14 6.10
N GLY A 47 8.44 11.10 6.02
CA GLY A 47 9.22 11.98 5.15
C GLY A 47 8.97 11.69 3.67
N ILE A 48 8.86 10.41 3.30
CA ILE A 48 8.53 9.98 1.93
C ILE A 48 7.15 10.52 1.49
N LEU A 49 6.13 10.42 2.35
CA LEU A 49 4.81 10.98 2.06
C LEU A 49 4.84 12.51 1.92
N ALA A 50 5.52 13.22 2.84
CA ALA A 50 5.64 14.67 2.76
C ALA A 50 6.33 15.12 1.46
N GLU A 51 7.38 14.41 1.04
CA GLU A 51 8.08 14.69 -0.21
C GLU A 51 7.18 14.46 -1.44
N LEU A 52 6.43 13.36 -1.46
CA LEU A 52 5.48 13.08 -2.54
C LEU A 52 4.33 14.10 -2.60
N GLN A 53 3.81 14.53 -1.44
CA GLN A 53 2.81 15.59 -1.34
C GLN A 53 3.31 16.91 -1.93
N SER A 54 4.59 17.24 -1.72
CA SER A 54 5.25 18.44 -2.25
C SER A 54 5.76 18.31 -3.70
N TYR A 55 5.48 17.18 -4.38
CA TYR A 55 5.98 16.93 -5.73
C TYR A 55 5.18 17.73 -6.77
N ASN A 56 5.73 18.88 -7.18
CA ASN A 56 5.09 19.79 -8.16
C ASN A 56 5.33 19.41 -9.63
N GLY A 57 6.38 18.63 -9.90
CA GLY A 57 6.83 18.28 -11.25
C GLY A 57 7.56 19.41 -11.99
N ALA A 58 8.15 19.08 -13.15
CA ALA A 58 8.89 20.02 -14.02
C ALA A 58 8.17 20.27 -15.37
N GLY A 59 6.84 20.15 -15.37
CA GLY A 59 6.05 20.12 -16.60
C GLY A 59 6.06 21.41 -17.43
N GLN A 60 6.35 22.57 -16.83
CA GLN A 60 6.48 23.82 -17.58
C GLN A 60 7.83 23.85 -18.33
N GLU A 61 8.91 23.65 -17.60
CA GLU A 61 10.28 23.67 -18.11
C GLU A 61 10.47 22.61 -19.20
N ILE A 62 9.94 21.40 -18.97
CA ILE A 62 9.97 20.31 -19.96
C ILE A 62 9.22 20.70 -21.24
N ARG A 63 8.05 21.34 -21.15
CA ARG A 63 7.30 21.77 -22.34
C ARG A 63 8.04 22.85 -23.12
N GLU A 64 8.60 23.86 -22.44
CA GLU A 64 9.40 24.93 -23.04
C GLU A 64 10.61 24.34 -23.81
N ALA A 65 11.31 23.38 -23.19
CA ALA A 65 12.45 22.70 -23.80
C ALA A 65 12.06 21.81 -25.00
N ILE A 66 10.91 21.12 -24.96
CA ILE A 66 10.43 20.30 -26.08
C ILE A 66 10.02 21.18 -27.27
N GLN A 67 9.39 22.33 -27.01
CA GLN A 67 8.95 23.25 -28.07
C GLN A 67 10.13 23.96 -28.76
N ASN A 68 11.25 24.14 -28.06
CA ASN A 68 12.43 24.87 -28.54
C ASN A 68 13.69 23.99 -28.43
N PRO A 69 13.80 22.91 -29.24
CA PRO A 69 14.89 21.92 -29.08
C PRO A 69 16.29 22.45 -29.39
N GLY A 70 16.40 23.58 -30.12
CA GLY A 70 17.68 24.24 -30.41
C GLY A 70 18.14 25.25 -29.35
N ASP A 71 17.29 25.59 -28.37
CA ASP A 71 17.64 26.52 -27.30
C ASP A 71 18.29 25.76 -26.14
N LEU A 72 19.62 25.88 -26.02
CA LEU A 72 20.41 25.21 -25.00
C LEU A 72 20.07 25.67 -23.58
N ALA A 73 19.70 26.95 -23.39
CA ALA A 73 19.36 27.48 -22.07
C ALA A 73 18.05 26.87 -21.56
N LEU A 74 17.06 26.67 -22.45
CA LEU A 74 15.82 25.97 -22.10
C LEU A 74 16.05 24.48 -21.84
N GLN A 75 16.94 23.80 -22.59
CA GLN A 75 17.30 22.41 -22.30
C GLN A 75 17.93 22.28 -20.90
N GLU A 76 18.88 23.16 -20.56
CA GLU A 76 19.56 23.17 -19.27
C GLU A 76 18.59 23.48 -18.11
N LYS A 77 17.70 24.47 -18.29
CA LYS A 77 16.65 24.79 -17.32
C LYS A 77 15.75 23.59 -17.01
N ALA A 78 15.28 22.88 -18.04
CA ALA A 78 14.48 21.67 -17.86
C ALA A 78 15.27 20.54 -17.18
N TRP A 79 16.54 20.38 -17.54
CA TRP A 79 17.42 19.39 -16.92
C TRP A 79 17.64 19.67 -15.43
N ASN A 80 17.95 20.92 -15.06
CA ASN A 80 18.18 21.34 -13.68
C ASN A 80 16.89 21.23 -12.83
N ALA A 81 15.72 21.42 -13.43
CA ALA A 81 14.44 21.22 -12.75
C ALA A 81 14.11 19.72 -12.55
N VAL A 82 14.34 18.87 -13.56
CA VAL A 82 13.92 17.46 -13.52
C VAL A 82 14.86 16.57 -12.70
N CYS A 83 16.17 16.85 -12.66
CA CYS A 83 17.15 16.04 -11.93
C CYS A 83 16.80 15.83 -10.44
N PRO A 84 16.57 16.88 -9.62
CA PRO A 84 16.24 16.70 -8.21
C PRO A 84 14.89 15.98 -8.00
N LEU A 85 13.96 16.11 -8.95
CA LEU A 85 12.70 15.38 -8.91
C LEU A 85 12.93 13.88 -9.14
N VAL A 86 13.77 13.52 -10.10
CA VAL A 86 14.12 12.11 -10.37
C VAL A 86 14.91 11.50 -9.21
N ALA A 87 15.74 12.27 -8.51
CA ALA A 87 16.37 11.82 -7.27
C ALA A 87 15.33 11.44 -6.20
N LYS A 88 14.27 12.24 -6.02
CA LYS A 88 13.13 11.88 -5.17
C LYS A 88 12.43 10.60 -5.65
N LEU A 89 12.19 10.49 -6.96
CA LEU A 89 11.56 9.28 -7.54
C LEU A 89 12.41 8.03 -7.31
N LYS A 90 13.74 8.15 -7.39
CA LYS A 90 14.68 7.07 -7.08
C LYS A 90 14.54 6.68 -5.61
N ARG A 91 14.55 7.65 -4.70
CA ARG A 91 14.39 7.42 -3.26
C ARG A 91 13.08 6.71 -2.93
N PHE A 92 11.96 7.12 -3.53
CA PHE A 92 10.67 6.46 -3.29
C PHE A 92 10.68 5.00 -3.76
N TYR A 93 11.30 4.72 -4.91
CA TYR A 93 11.47 3.36 -5.40
C TYR A 93 12.35 2.52 -4.46
N GLU A 94 13.50 3.05 -4.02
CA GLU A 94 14.39 2.36 -3.07
C GLU A 94 13.70 2.12 -1.72
N PHE A 95 12.90 3.09 -1.25
CA PHE A 95 12.06 2.93 -0.07
C PHE A 95 11.07 1.77 -0.21
N SER A 96 10.48 1.57 -1.40
CA SER A 96 9.59 0.41 -1.63
C SER A 96 10.28 -0.94 -1.39
N LEU A 97 11.59 -1.03 -1.66
CA LEU A 97 12.38 -2.25 -1.41
C LEU A 97 12.62 -2.46 0.09
N ARG A 98 12.82 -1.37 0.85
CA ARG A 98 12.89 -1.42 2.32
C ARG A 98 11.55 -1.85 2.93
N LEU A 99 10.45 -1.34 2.38
CA LEU A 99 9.10 -1.67 2.81
C LEU A 99 8.76 -3.16 2.56
N GLU A 100 9.20 -3.72 1.42
CA GLU A 100 9.12 -5.17 1.15
C GLU A 100 9.81 -5.99 2.27
N ASN A 101 11.02 -5.61 2.67
CA ASN A 101 11.75 -6.34 3.71
C ASN A 101 11.10 -6.19 5.09
N ALA A 102 10.60 -5.00 5.43
CA ALA A 102 9.85 -4.78 6.67
C ALA A 102 8.58 -5.64 6.72
N LEU A 103 7.81 -5.67 5.63
CA LEU A 103 6.63 -6.53 5.51
C LEU A 103 7.00 -8.00 5.69
N ARG A 104 8.09 -8.47 5.08
CA ARG A 104 8.54 -9.87 5.23
C ARG A 104 8.81 -10.22 6.69
N SER A 105 9.52 -9.36 7.42
CA SER A 105 9.80 -9.60 8.85
C SER A 105 8.54 -9.64 9.71
N LEU A 106 7.54 -8.80 9.40
CA LEU A 106 6.24 -8.86 10.08
C LEU A 106 5.46 -10.14 9.75
N LEU A 107 5.42 -10.52 8.47
CA LEU A 107 4.76 -11.75 8.05
C LEU A 107 5.39 -12.96 8.74
N GLU A 108 6.72 -13.04 8.79
CA GLU A 108 7.44 -14.10 9.50
C GLU A 108 7.05 -14.14 10.98
N ALA A 109 7.05 -13.00 11.68
CA ALA A 109 6.70 -12.95 13.09
C ALA A 109 5.22 -13.29 13.38
N LEU A 110 4.29 -12.85 12.52
CA LEU A 110 2.85 -12.97 12.73
C LEU A 110 2.23 -14.25 12.16
N THR A 111 3.02 -15.10 11.51
CA THR A 111 2.53 -16.35 10.90
C THR A 111 3.34 -17.57 11.28
N SER A 112 4.49 -17.42 11.96
CA SER A 112 5.34 -18.56 12.32
C SER A 112 4.77 -19.40 13.46
N PRO A 113 4.91 -20.74 13.43
CA PRO A 113 4.58 -21.59 14.56
C PRO A 113 5.25 -21.14 15.87
N PRO A 114 4.67 -21.42 17.05
CA PRO A 114 3.62 -22.41 17.29
C PRO A 114 2.19 -21.85 17.37
N TYR A 115 1.98 -20.54 17.20
CA TYR A 115 0.68 -19.92 17.44
C TYR A 115 -0.15 -19.85 16.16
N ALA A 116 -1.48 -19.88 16.32
CA ALA A 116 -2.38 -19.62 15.21
C ALA A 116 -2.44 -18.10 14.92
N PRO A 117 -2.80 -17.68 13.69
CA PRO A 117 -2.83 -16.25 13.31
C PRO A 117 -3.67 -15.35 14.23
N MET A 118 -4.80 -15.86 14.74
CA MET A 118 -5.60 -15.13 15.74
C MET A 118 -4.81 -14.84 17.02
N GLN A 119 -4.09 -15.85 17.52
CA GLN A 119 -3.30 -15.71 18.75
C GLN A 119 -2.12 -14.78 18.54
N HIS A 120 -1.52 -14.79 17.35
CA HIS A 120 -0.47 -13.84 17.01
C HIS A 120 -0.96 -12.40 17.08
N LEU A 121 -2.10 -12.10 16.45
CA LEU A 121 -2.67 -10.75 16.46
C LEU A 121 -3.10 -10.29 17.87
N GLU A 122 -3.51 -11.21 18.73
CA GLU A 122 -3.84 -10.89 20.13
C GLU A 122 -2.59 -10.63 20.99
N ARG A 123 -1.52 -11.40 20.77
CA ARG A 123 -0.28 -11.36 21.55
C ARG A 123 0.69 -10.27 21.08
N GLU A 124 0.98 -10.25 19.78
CA GLU A 124 1.95 -9.36 19.15
C GLU A 124 1.24 -8.11 18.57
N GLN A 125 0.54 -7.37 19.44
CA GLN A 125 -0.24 -6.20 19.05
C GLN A 125 0.63 -5.09 18.44
N ALA A 126 1.88 -4.93 18.86
CA ALA A 126 2.75 -3.89 18.33
C ALA A 126 3.19 -4.20 16.90
N LEU A 127 3.47 -5.47 16.59
CA LEU A 127 3.75 -5.91 15.22
C LEU A 127 2.50 -5.85 14.34
N ALA A 128 1.33 -6.22 14.86
CA ALA A 128 0.06 -6.08 14.15
C ALA A 128 -0.24 -4.60 13.81
N LYS A 129 0.04 -3.69 14.75
CA LYS A 129 -0.04 -2.23 14.52
C LYS A 129 0.94 -1.78 13.44
N GLN A 130 2.20 -2.22 13.46
CA GLN A 130 3.16 -1.85 12.41
C GLN A 130 2.76 -2.38 11.03
N PHE A 131 2.15 -3.57 10.96
CA PHE A 131 1.62 -4.08 9.70
C PHE A 131 0.51 -3.17 9.17
N ALA A 132 -0.40 -2.75 10.05
CA ALA A 132 -1.43 -1.78 9.73
C ALA A 132 -0.84 -0.43 9.27
N GLU A 133 0.22 0.07 9.90
CA GLU A 133 0.92 1.31 9.53
C GLU A 133 1.60 1.21 8.15
N ILE A 134 2.21 0.08 7.82
CA ILE A 134 2.76 -0.19 6.47
C ILE A 134 1.64 -0.09 5.42
N LEU A 135 0.50 -0.73 5.65
CA LEU A 135 -0.63 -0.70 4.72
C LEU A 135 -1.20 0.71 4.57
N HIS A 136 -1.30 1.46 5.67
CA HIS A 136 -1.76 2.84 5.65
C HIS A 136 -0.84 3.74 4.82
N PHE A 137 0.48 3.64 5.02
CA PHE A 137 1.47 4.34 4.19
C PHE A 137 1.29 3.97 2.71
N THR A 138 1.22 2.66 2.41
CA THR A 138 1.11 2.14 1.05
C THR A 138 -0.07 2.73 0.30
N LEU A 139 -1.26 2.69 0.89
CA LEU A 139 -2.47 3.26 0.28
C LEU A 139 -2.38 4.77 0.15
N SER A 140 -1.82 5.46 1.15
CA SER A 140 -1.65 6.92 1.11
C SER A 140 -0.67 7.39 0.02
N PHE A 141 0.43 6.66 -0.16
CA PHE A 141 1.40 6.91 -1.22
C PHE A 141 0.75 6.73 -2.60
N ASP A 142 0.07 5.61 -2.79
CA ASP A 142 -0.54 5.27 -4.08
C ASP A 142 -1.68 6.24 -4.45
N GLU A 143 -2.46 6.71 -3.46
CA GLU A 143 -3.46 7.77 -3.65
C GLU A 143 -2.83 9.05 -4.22
N LEU A 144 -1.76 9.54 -3.59
CA LEU A 144 -1.06 10.75 -4.03
C LEU A 144 -0.49 10.55 -5.44
N LYS A 145 0.18 9.42 -5.67
CA LYS A 145 0.77 9.08 -6.97
C LYS A 145 -0.28 9.03 -8.08
N MET A 146 -1.44 8.42 -7.83
CA MET A 146 -2.51 8.31 -8.84
C MET A 146 -3.05 9.68 -9.29
N THR A 147 -3.02 10.67 -8.39
CA THR A 147 -3.47 12.04 -8.70
C THR A 147 -2.39 12.93 -9.32
N ASN A 148 -1.15 12.45 -9.44
CA ASN A 148 -0.02 13.25 -9.91
C ASN A 148 0.59 12.68 -11.21
N PRO A 149 0.08 13.10 -12.40
CA PRO A 149 0.61 12.64 -13.69
C PRO A 149 2.03 13.12 -13.98
N ALA A 150 2.53 14.16 -13.28
CA ALA A 150 3.87 14.70 -13.52
C ALA A 150 4.97 13.67 -13.25
N ILE A 151 4.77 12.78 -12.26
CA ILE A 151 5.73 11.72 -11.87
C ILE A 151 6.20 10.90 -13.08
N GLN A 152 5.26 10.39 -13.88
CA GLN A 152 5.61 9.58 -15.06
C GLN A 152 6.18 10.43 -16.20
N ASN A 153 5.68 11.65 -16.38
CA ASN A 153 6.12 12.56 -17.44
C ASN A 153 7.56 13.02 -17.23
N ASP A 154 7.90 13.44 -16.01
CA ASP A 154 9.23 13.90 -15.61
C ASP A 154 10.24 12.77 -15.78
N PHE A 155 9.92 11.57 -15.28
CA PHE A 155 10.82 10.42 -15.40
C PHE A 155 11.00 9.97 -16.85
N SER A 156 9.93 10.00 -17.65
CA SER A 156 9.99 9.70 -19.09
C SER A 156 10.79 10.73 -19.87
N TYR A 157 10.74 12.00 -19.49
CA TYR A 157 11.60 13.05 -20.06
C TYR A 157 13.06 12.81 -19.70
N TYR A 158 13.38 12.61 -18.42
CA TYR A 158 14.73 12.33 -17.94
C TYR A 158 15.38 11.15 -18.69
N ARG A 159 14.68 10.02 -18.82
CA ARG A 159 15.19 8.84 -19.55
C ARG A 159 15.50 9.15 -21.01
N ARG A 160 14.63 9.90 -21.70
CA ARG A 160 14.86 10.29 -23.11
C ARG A 160 16.07 11.21 -23.25
N THR A 161 16.23 12.15 -22.32
CA THR A 161 17.35 13.11 -22.33
C THR A 161 18.69 12.42 -22.08
N ILE A 162 18.78 11.50 -21.11
CA ILE A 162 19.99 10.68 -20.91
C ILE A 162 20.32 9.84 -22.14
N SER A 163 19.33 9.16 -22.72
CA SER A 163 19.54 8.33 -23.90
C SER A 163 20.09 9.13 -25.09
N ARG A 164 19.60 10.37 -25.28
CA ARG A 164 20.09 11.27 -26.34
C ARG A 164 21.52 11.76 -26.05
N ASN A 165 21.80 12.14 -24.79
CA ASN A 165 23.10 12.69 -24.41
C ASN A 165 24.22 11.63 -24.48
N ARG A 166 23.93 10.35 -24.19
CA ARG A 166 24.90 9.26 -24.35
C ARG A 166 25.31 8.97 -25.79
N LEU A 167 24.40 9.18 -26.74
CA LEU A 167 24.72 9.05 -28.17
C LEU A 167 25.64 10.19 -28.65
N ASN A 168 25.58 11.34 -27.98
CA ASN A 168 26.31 12.55 -28.38
C ASN A 168 27.65 12.74 -27.63
N ASN A 169 27.79 12.26 -26.39
CA ASN A 169 29.00 12.41 -25.57
C ASN A 169 29.30 11.13 -24.75
N GLN A 170 30.44 10.47 -25.02
CA GLN A 170 30.91 9.25 -24.33
C GLN A 170 31.41 9.48 -22.88
N GLN A 171 31.46 10.72 -22.38
CA GLN A 171 32.15 11.07 -21.11
C GLN A 171 31.23 11.34 -19.90
N LEU A 172 29.90 11.34 -20.05
CA LEU A 172 28.97 11.70 -18.96
C LEU A 172 28.43 10.50 -18.15
N GLU A 173 29.03 9.32 -18.26
CA GLU A 173 28.57 8.15 -17.52
C GLU A 173 28.81 8.25 -16.00
N ALA A 174 29.74 9.10 -15.55
CA ALA A 174 30.16 9.16 -14.14
C ALA A 174 29.25 9.97 -13.19
N GLU A 175 28.35 10.82 -13.70
CA GLU A 175 27.48 11.69 -12.87
C GLU A 175 25.99 11.28 -12.86
N ASN A 176 25.61 10.21 -13.56
CA ASN A 176 24.20 9.80 -13.58
C ASN A 176 23.84 9.02 -12.30
N GLU A 177 23.07 9.65 -11.42
CA GLU A 177 22.55 9.02 -10.19
C GLU A 177 21.70 7.76 -10.45
N VAL A 178 21.16 7.59 -11.67
CA VAL A 178 20.32 6.45 -12.07
C VAL A 178 20.95 5.71 -13.27
N ASN A 179 21.40 4.48 -13.04
CA ASN A 179 21.88 3.61 -14.12
C ASN A 179 20.71 3.04 -14.97
N ASN A 180 21.01 2.44 -16.12
CA ASN A 180 19.98 1.93 -17.04
C ASN A 180 19.07 0.85 -16.43
N GLU A 181 19.63 -0.05 -15.64
CA GLU A 181 18.88 -1.14 -15.02
C GLU A 181 17.88 -0.60 -13.99
N MET A 182 18.34 0.28 -13.11
CA MET A 182 17.53 1.01 -12.15
C MET A 182 16.42 1.80 -12.86
N ALA A 183 16.76 2.50 -13.95
CA ALA A 183 15.79 3.28 -14.70
C ALA A 183 14.66 2.41 -15.29
N ASN A 184 14.98 1.18 -15.73
CA ASN A 184 13.99 0.23 -16.22
C ASN A 184 13.07 -0.25 -15.10
N ARG A 185 13.63 -0.61 -13.93
CA ARG A 185 12.84 -1.03 -12.76
C ARG A 185 11.93 0.07 -12.24
N MET A 186 12.45 1.29 -12.11
CA MET A 186 11.67 2.47 -11.73
C MET A 186 10.56 2.74 -12.75
N SER A 187 10.80 2.53 -14.05
CA SER A 187 9.76 2.75 -15.07
C SER A 187 8.59 1.79 -14.90
N LEU A 188 8.88 0.51 -14.65
CA LEU A 188 7.84 -0.48 -14.36
C LEU A 188 7.11 -0.15 -13.07
N PHE A 189 7.83 0.24 -12.02
CA PHE A 189 7.24 0.69 -10.76
C PHE A 189 6.26 1.84 -10.99
N TYR A 190 6.66 2.95 -11.62
CA TYR A 190 5.79 4.10 -11.81
C TYR A 190 4.69 3.92 -12.88
N ALA A 191 4.81 2.92 -13.75
CA ALA A 191 3.74 2.57 -14.69
C ALA A 191 2.51 1.96 -13.98
N GLU A 192 2.71 1.27 -12.85
CA GLU A 192 1.64 0.68 -12.06
C GLU A 192 0.75 1.74 -11.43
N ALA A 193 -0.58 1.54 -11.40
CA ALA A 193 -1.49 2.49 -10.77
C ALA A 193 -1.20 2.67 -9.27
N THR A 194 -0.94 1.54 -8.59
CA THR A 194 -0.71 1.44 -7.15
C THR A 194 0.65 0.77 -6.92
N PRO A 195 1.76 1.50 -7.14
CA PRO A 195 3.10 0.94 -7.14
C PRO A 195 3.52 0.32 -5.79
N MET A 196 3.22 0.97 -4.67
CA MET A 196 3.56 0.44 -3.36
C MET A 196 2.73 -0.80 -3.03
N LEU A 197 1.44 -0.78 -3.34
CA LEU A 197 0.56 -1.93 -3.10
C LEU A 197 0.93 -3.11 -3.98
N LYS A 198 1.37 -2.86 -5.23
CA LYS A 198 1.88 -3.91 -6.11
C LYS A 198 3.16 -4.53 -5.56
N THR A 199 4.07 -3.72 -5.02
CA THR A 199 5.27 -4.19 -4.32
C THR A 199 4.90 -5.07 -3.13
N LEU A 200 4.00 -4.63 -2.25
CA LEU A 200 3.58 -5.43 -1.09
C LEU A 200 2.89 -6.73 -1.52
N SER A 201 2.00 -6.69 -2.52
CA SER A 201 1.32 -7.88 -3.03
C SER A 201 2.32 -8.91 -3.54
N ASN A 202 3.30 -8.47 -4.34
CA ASN A 202 4.36 -9.35 -4.84
C ASN A 202 5.22 -9.90 -3.69
N ALA A 203 5.53 -9.07 -2.69
CA ALA A 203 6.30 -9.46 -1.51
C ALA A 203 5.59 -10.54 -0.69
N THR A 204 4.28 -10.40 -0.45
CA THR A 204 3.48 -11.40 0.26
C THR A 204 3.37 -12.70 -0.53
N THR A 205 3.12 -12.63 -1.85
CA THR A 205 3.13 -13.83 -2.72
C THR A 205 4.49 -14.53 -2.67
N LYS A 206 5.58 -13.75 -2.74
CA LYS A 206 6.95 -14.28 -2.66
C LYS A 206 7.21 -14.94 -1.30
N PHE A 207 6.83 -14.31 -0.20
CA PHE A 207 6.97 -14.85 1.15
C PHE A 207 6.34 -16.24 1.29
N VAL A 208 5.09 -16.41 0.83
CA VAL A 208 4.40 -17.71 0.85
C VAL A 208 5.09 -18.73 -0.05
N SER A 209 5.59 -18.31 -1.21
CA SER A 209 6.26 -19.22 -2.15
C SER A 209 7.64 -19.70 -1.68
N GLU A 210 8.37 -18.87 -0.92
CA GLU A 210 9.71 -19.16 -0.41
C GLU A 210 9.66 -19.98 0.89
N ASN A 211 8.64 -19.76 1.73
CA ASN A 211 8.46 -20.47 3.01
C ASN A 211 7.59 -21.72 2.86
N LYS A 212 8.06 -22.72 2.11
CA LYS A 212 7.31 -23.95 1.81
C LYS A 212 6.92 -24.79 3.04
N THR A 213 7.60 -24.59 4.16
CA THR A 213 7.29 -25.26 5.43
C THR A 213 6.15 -24.58 6.18
N LEU A 214 5.83 -23.33 5.84
CA LEU A 214 4.72 -22.59 6.40
C LEU A 214 3.47 -22.83 5.53
N PRO A 215 2.36 -23.31 6.11
CA PRO A 215 1.08 -23.34 5.42
C PRO A 215 0.68 -21.96 4.88
N ILE A 216 0.28 -21.91 3.60
CA ILE A 216 -0.29 -20.69 3.01
C ILE A 216 -1.47 -20.15 3.82
N GLU A 217 -2.21 -21.06 4.45
CA GLU A 217 -3.35 -20.77 5.30
C GLU A 217 -2.96 -19.86 6.47
N ASP A 218 -1.78 -19.98 7.07
CA ASP A 218 -1.38 -19.12 8.19
C ASP A 218 -1.27 -17.65 7.76
N THR A 219 -0.72 -17.41 6.56
CA THR A 219 -0.64 -16.05 6.00
C THR A 219 -2.03 -15.53 5.60
N THR A 220 -2.81 -16.33 4.87
CA THR A 220 -4.14 -15.88 4.41
C THR A 220 -5.11 -15.71 5.58
N ASP A 221 -5.00 -16.53 6.61
CA ASP A 221 -5.82 -16.47 7.82
C ASP A 221 -5.45 -15.28 8.67
N CYS A 222 -4.16 -14.93 8.78
CA CYS A 222 -3.71 -13.68 9.38
C CYS A 222 -4.37 -12.47 8.71
N LEU A 223 -4.31 -12.39 7.38
CA LEU A 223 -4.91 -11.29 6.61
C LEU A 223 -6.43 -11.23 6.78
N SER A 224 -7.12 -12.37 6.69
CA SER A 224 -8.58 -12.43 6.86
C SER A 224 -9.02 -12.10 8.28
N THR A 225 -8.22 -12.50 9.28
CA THR A 225 -8.47 -12.20 10.69
C THR A 225 -8.28 -10.72 10.96
N MET A 226 -7.22 -10.09 10.44
CA MET A 226 -7.06 -8.63 10.52
C MET A 226 -8.25 -7.89 9.89
N ALA A 227 -8.72 -8.34 8.72
CA ALA A 227 -9.89 -7.74 8.06
C ALA A 227 -11.14 -7.83 8.94
N CYS A 228 -11.41 -9.02 9.46
CA CYS A 228 -12.53 -9.29 10.34
C CYS A 228 -12.43 -8.49 11.66
N VAL A 229 -11.27 -8.41 12.30
CA VAL A 229 -11.08 -7.65 13.54
C VAL A 229 -11.26 -6.15 13.31
N CYS A 230 -10.73 -5.60 12.20
CA CYS A 230 -11.00 -4.22 11.82
C CYS A 230 -12.51 -3.95 11.69
N ARG A 231 -13.25 -4.86 11.05
CA ARG A 231 -14.72 -4.77 10.96
C ARG A 231 -15.38 -4.82 12.34
N VAL A 232 -15.03 -5.79 13.17
CA VAL A 232 -15.56 -5.96 14.54
C VAL A 232 -15.34 -4.69 15.36
N MET A 233 -14.16 -4.08 15.29
CA MET A 233 -13.86 -2.83 16.01
C MET A 233 -14.71 -1.64 15.53
N LEU A 234 -15.07 -1.60 14.25
CA LEU A 234 -15.88 -0.52 13.66
C LEU A 234 -17.39 -0.70 13.90
N GLU A 235 -17.88 -1.94 13.93
CA GLU A 235 -19.31 -2.26 14.09
C GLU A 235 -19.74 -2.42 15.55
N THR A 236 -18.83 -2.83 16.43
CA THR A 236 -19.13 -3.08 17.85
C THR A 236 -19.03 -1.78 18.66
N PRO A 237 -20.13 -1.24 19.23
CA PRO A 237 -20.11 0.04 19.95
C PRO A 237 -19.08 0.08 21.09
N GLU A 238 -18.89 -1.03 21.80
CA GLU A 238 -17.95 -1.17 22.92
C GLU A 238 -16.47 -1.09 22.50
N TYR A 239 -16.16 -1.44 21.26
CA TYR A 239 -14.83 -1.28 20.69
C TYR A 239 -14.69 0.07 20.00
N ARG A 240 -15.74 0.50 19.30
CA ARG A 240 -15.77 1.78 18.61
C ARG A 240 -15.57 2.94 19.58
N CYS A 241 -16.12 2.87 20.79
CA CYS A 241 -15.96 3.91 21.82
C CYS A 241 -14.56 3.95 22.44
N ARG A 242 -13.69 2.96 22.16
CA ARG A 242 -12.30 2.95 22.62
C ARG A 242 -11.38 3.76 21.72
N PHE A 243 -11.76 4.01 20.47
CA PHE A 243 -11.03 4.92 19.60
C PHE A 243 -11.14 6.34 20.15
N THR A 244 -10.00 6.94 20.47
CA THR A 244 -9.97 8.32 20.97
C THR A 244 -9.89 9.33 19.82
N ASN A 245 -9.40 8.90 18.66
CA ASN A 245 -9.25 9.74 17.47
C ASN A 245 -10.10 9.23 16.29
N THR A 246 -10.85 10.15 15.65
CA THR A 246 -11.60 9.88 14.41
C THR A 246 -10.68 9.42 13.27
N ASP A 247 -9.44 9.91 13.23
CA ASP A 247 -8.44 9.46 12.24
C ASP A 247 -8.09 7.98 12.41
N THR A 248 -8.13 7.44 13.64
CA THR A 248 -7.89 6.02 13.91
C THR A 248 -8.98 5.14 13.29
N MET A 249 -10.22 5.63 13.23
CA MET A 249 -11.30 4.91 12.56
C MET A 249 -11.08 4.86 11.04
N LEU A 250 -10.68 5.97 10.43
CA LEU A 250 -10.33 6.02 9.00
C LEU A 250 -9.10 5.15 8.70
N PHE A 251 -8.12 5.17 9.59
CA PHE A 251 -6.97 4.28 9.54
C PHE A 251 -7.41 2.81 9.55
N CYS A 252 -8.27 2.40 10.49
CA CYS A 252 -8.81 1.05 10.58
C CYS A 252 -9.53 0.62 9.29
N MET A 253 -10.32 1.49 8.67
CA MET A 253 -10.97 1.20 7.38
C MET A 253 -9.96 1.03 6.23
N ARG A 254 -8.91 1.86 6.19
CA ARG A 254 -7.83 1.73 5.19
C ARG A 254 -7.08 0.42 5.35
N VAL A 255 -6.78 0.03 6.59
CA VAL A 255 -6.11 -1.24 6.92
C VAL A 255 -6.96 -2.40 6.44
N MET A 256 -8.26 -2.39 6.74
CA MET A 256 -9.23 -3.39 6.28
C MET A 256 -9.20 -3.55 4.76
N VAL A 257 -9.18 -2.45 4.00
CA VAL A 257 -9.04 -2.50 2.54
C VAL A 257 -7.71 -3.09 2.11
N GLY A 258 -6.61 -2.66 2.73
CA GLY A 258 -5.26 -3.12 2.42
C GLY A 258 -5.12 -4.64 2.58
N VAL A 259 -5.57 -5.19 3.71
CA VAL A 259 -5.50 -6.64 3.96
C VAL A 259 -6.43 -7.45 3.05
N ILE A 260 -7.60 -6.91 2.66
CA ILE A 260 -8.50 -7.55 1.68
C ILE A 260 -7.80 -7.68 0.32
N ILE A 261 -7.10 -6.62 -0.11
CA ILE A 261 -6.38 -6.63 -1.39
C ILE A 261 -5.22 -7.62 -1.34
N LEU A 262 -4.43 -7.64 -0.27
CA LEU A 262 -3.36 -8.61 -0.09
C LEU A 262 -3.89 -10.05 -0.07
N TYR A 263 -5.00 -10.30 0.64
CA TYR A 263 -5.64 -11.62 0.67
C TYR A 263 -6.04 -12.06 -0.73
N ASP A 264 -6.68 -11.19 -1.51
CA ASP A 264 -7.11 -11.50 -2.88
C ASP A 264 -5.94 -11.84 -3.81
N HIS A 265 -4.76 -11.30 -3.56
CA HIS A 265 -3.55 -11.60 -4.34
C HIS A 265 -2.87 -12.92 -3.96
N VAL A 266 -2.99 -13.34 -2.70
CA VAL A 266 -2.24 -14.47 -2.15
C VAL A 266 -3.10 -15.72 -2.08
N HIS A 267 -4.38 -15.59 -1.74
CA HIS A 267 -5.28 -16.70 -1.57
C HIS A 267 -5.63 -17.36 -2.93
N PRO A 268 -5.57 -18.70 -3.08
CA PRO A 268 -5.69 -19.38 -4.38
C PRO A 268 -6.98 -19.07 -5.16
N VAL A 269 -8.09 -18.83 -4.46
CA VAL A 269 -9.39 -18.50 -5.07
C VAL A 269 -9.75 -17.01 -4.97
N GLY A 270 -8.90 -16.20 -4.35
CA GLY A 270 -9.15 -14.78 -4.10
C GLY A 270 -10.15 -14.49 -2.97
N ALA A 271 -10.38 -13.21 -2.71
CA ALA A 271 -11.25 -12.68 -1.65
C ALA A 271 -12.75 -12.73 -2.01
N PHE A 272 -13.07 -12.77 -3.31
CA PHE A 272 -14.45 -12.68 -3.81
C PHE A 272 -15.13 -14.04 -4.05
N ALA A 273 -14.40 -15.14 -3.86
CA ALA A 273 -14.99 -16.47 -3.95
C ALA A 273 -15.96 -16.72 -2.78
N LYS A 274 -17.02 -17.50 -3.00
CA LYS A 274 -17.96 -17.88 -1.94
C LYS A 274 -17.31 -18.65 -0.79
N THR A 275 -16.18 -19.29 -1.04
CA THR A 275 -15.37 -20.03 -0.07
C THR A 275 -14.31 -19.17 0.61
N SER A 276 -14.26 -17.87 0.32
CA SER A 276 -13.37 -16.91 0.97
C SER A 276 -13.74 -16.77 2.45
N LYS A 277 -12.73 -16.59 3.32
CA LYS A 277 -12.93 -16.25 4.73
C LYS A 277 -13.26 -14.76 4.93
N ILE A 278 -13.15 -13.95 3.88
CA ILE A 278 -13.48 -12.52 3.91
C ILE A 278 -14.86 -12.31 3.29
N ASP A 279 -15.79 -11.80 4.09
CA ASP A 279 -17.07 -11.27 3.60
C ASP A 279 -16.87 -9.86 3.02
N VAL A 280 -16.48 -9.80 1.74
CA VAL A 280 -16.19 -8.53 1.07
C VAL A 280 -17.42 -7.62 1.01
N SER A 281 -18.63 -8.18 0.85
CA SER A 281 -19.87 -7.40 0.76
C SER A 281 -20.16 -6.65 2.06
N THR A 282 -20.02 -7.33 3.20
CA THR A 282 -20.22 -6.70 4.51
C THR A 282 -19.12 -5.70 4.82
N ASN A 283 -17.86 -6.02 4.54
CA ASN A 283 -16.74 -5.08 4.72
C ASN A 283 -16.92 -3.79 3.90
N ILE A 284 -17.35 -3.90 2.62
CA ILE A 284 -17.65 -2.74 1.77
C ILE A 284 -18.85 -1.94 2.30
N SER A 285 -19.85 -2.60 2.89
CA SER A 285 -21.02 -1.92 3.46
C SER A 285 -20.64 -1.07 4.67
N VAL A 286 -19.79 -1.58 5.57
CA VAL A 286 -19.26 -0.85 6.73
C VAL A 286 -18.46 0.38 6.28
N ILE A 287 -17.55 0.16 5.34
CA ILE A 287 -16.80 1.22 4.63
C ILE A 287 -17.80 2.26 4.13
N SER A 288 -18.73 1.86 3.26
CA SER A 288 -19.63 2.78 2.56
C SER A 288 -20.56 3.58 3.48
N ALA A 289 -21.05 2.97 4.57
CA ALA A 289 -21.91 3.62 5.55
C ALA A 289 -21.20 4.79 6.25
N GLU A 290 -19.91 4.62 6.54
CA GLU A 290 -19.07 5.63 7.17
C GLU A 290 -18.60 6.68 6.14
N TYR A 291 -18.35 6.28 4.89
CA TYR A 291 -17.96 7.21 3.81
C TYR A 291 -19.10 8.07 3.26
N ALA A 292 -20.37 7.69 3.44
CA ALA A 292 -21.49 8.56 3.13
C ALA A 292 -21.45 9.90 3.89
N GLN A 293 -20.60 9.98 4.94
CA GLN A 293 -20.36 11.18 5.74
C GLN A 293 -19.05 11.92 5.35
N SER A 294 -18.16 11.36 4.50
CA SER A 294 -16.88 11.99 4.09
C SER A 294 -16.62 11.91 2.57
N ILE A 295 -16.72 13.06 1.88
CA ILE A 295 -16.72 13.18 0.41
C ILE A 295 -15.36 12.83 -0.24
N SER A 296 -14.23 12.95 0.46
CA SER A 296 -12.89 12.87 -0.15
C SER A 296 -12.36 11.46 -0.42
N PHE A 297 -12.96 10.41 0.16
CA PHE A 297 -12.42 9.05 0.12
C PHE A 297 -13.11 8.14 -0.91
N LYS A 298 -14.38 8.42 -1.26
CA LYS A 298 -15.15 7.65 -2.25
C LYS A 298 -14.50 7.63 -3.63
N SER A 299 -13.96 8.76 -4.08
CA SER A 299 -13.19 8.85 -5.34
C SER A 299 -11.85 8.10 -5.29
N ARG A 300 -11.30 7.82 -4.09
CA ARG A 300 -9.96 7.22 -3.89
C ARG A 300 -10.01 5.69 -3.79
N LEU A 301 -11.06 5.15 -3.17
CA LEU A 301 -11.33 3.70 -3.17
C LEU A 301 -11.74 3.18 -4.55
N ASP A 302 -12.59 3.92 -5.28
CA ASP A 302 -13.03 3.53 -6.62
C ASP A 302 -11.85 3.40 -7.60
N LEU A 303 -10.78 4.18 -7.43
CA LEU A 303 -9.56 4.06 -8.25
C LEU A 303 -8.78 2.77 -7.96
N THR A 304 -8.81 2.30 -6.71
CA THR A 304 -8.06 1.11 -6.26
C THR A 304 -8.84 -0.17 -6.54
N PHE A 305 -10.16 -0.19 -6.31
CA PHE A 305 -11.02 -1.35 -6.57
C PHE A 305 -11.41 -1.52 -8.05
N ASN A 306 -11.74 -0.45 -8.80
CA ASN A 306 -12.22 -0.61 -10.19
C ASN A 306 -11.10 -0.93 -11.20
N LYS A 307 -9.84 -0.56 -10.95
CA LYS A 307 -8.76 -0.87 -11.90
C LYS A 307 -8.32 -2.33 -11.89
N LYS A 308 -8.47 -3.05 -10.78
CA LYS A 308 -8.20 -4.51 -10.75
C LYS A 308 -9.21 -5.29 -11.62
N GLN A 309 -10.46 -4.82 -11.71
CA GLN A 309 -11.45 -5.37 -12.66
C GLN A 309 -11.09 -5.12 -14.14
N SER A 310 -10.23 -4.14 -14.43
CA SER A 310 -9.80 -3.82 -15.81
C SER A 310 -8.52 -4.52 -16.26
N CYS A 311 -7.69 -5.03 -15.33
CA CYS A 311 -6.41 -5.70 -15.64
C CYS A 311 -6.49 -7.24 -15.67
N HIS A 312 -7.63 -7.82 -15.29
CA HIS A 312 -7.96 -9.23 -15.53
C HIS A 312 -9.15 -9.32 -16.49
N PRO A 313 -9.27 -10.36 -17.34
CA PRO A 313 -10.36 -10.45 -18.30
C PRO A 313 -11.72 -10.37 -17.57
N PRO A 314 -12.73 -9.73 -18.18
CA PRO A 314 -13.88 -9.21 -17.46
C PRO A 314 -14.74 -10.35 -16.94
N LEU A 315 -14.70 -10.60 -15.63
CA LEU A 315 -15.81 -11.24 -14.94
C LEU A 315 -16.91 -10.19 -14.75
N GLN A 316 -17.56 -9.85 -15.86
CA GLN A 316 -18.93 -9.32 -15.84
C GLN A 316 -19.82 -10.33 -15.10
N ARG A 317 -20.05 -10.12 -13.80
CA ARG A 317 -21.22 -10.64 -13.11
C ARG A 317 -21.82 -9.57 -12.20
N ARG A 318 -22.76 -8.85 -12.84
CA ARG A 318 -24.00 -8.27 -12.29
C ARG A 318 -24.06 -8.14 -10.77
N LEU A 319 -23.97 -6.89 -10.30
CA LEU A 319 -24.72 -6.43 -9.13
C LEU A 319 -25.88 -5.58 -9.66
N VAL A 320 -27.06 -6.21 -9.70
CA VAL A 320 -28.34 -5.55 -9.43
C VAL A 320 -28.69 -5.93 -8.00
#